data_AF-A0A1Y5EJL9-F1
#
_entry.id   AF-A0A1Y5EJL9-F1
#
_cell.length_a   1.000
_cell.length_b   1.000
_cell.length_c   1.000
_cell.angle_alpha   90.00
_cell.angle_beta   90.00
_cell.angle_gamma   90.00
#
_symmetry.space_group_name_H-M   'P 1'
#
loop_
_entity.id
_entity.type
_entity.pdbx_description
1 polymer ?
#
loop_
_entity_poly.entity_id
_entity_poly.type
_entity_poly.pdbx_seq_one_letter_code
_entity_poly.pdbx_strand_id
1 'polypeptide(L)'
;MLTIHATQKLYKKLTLDDQGCLAAENIPATAHTQHANNNPLSGWHANIIRLQGCQCVLLVHDATRFPLFIKGLLKADLASFDWHFADALMNTLLKLGAHQHQLDTAAALLGPCQFDSDCNRSVQGTMNQMKGDIEHMLCYDDIKLAAVSNDRTAAWLADRPCTVKGIKGSIWPHKAMLALLSQAIQPSEEPALADNVVQLAGYRDAKKP
;
A
#
# COMPACT_ATOMS: atom_id res chain seq x y z
N MET A 1 8.40 -10.86 1.25
CA MET A 1 8.95 -9.54 0.86
C MET A 1 8.07 -8.97 -0.23
N LEU A 2 7.95 -7.65 -0.29
CA LEU A 2 7.19 -6.93 -1.32
C LEU A 2 8.16 -6.24 -2.26
N THR A 3 8.04 -6.49 -3.57
CA THR A 3 8.90 -5.86 -4.57
C THR A 3 8.40 -4.47 -4.92
N ILE A 4 9.29 -3.48 -4.82
CA ILE A 4 9.07 -2.10 -5.23
C ILE A 4 10.08 -1.69 -6.30
N HIS A 5 9.60 -1.54 -7.53
CA HIS A 5 10.32 -0.99 -8.66
C HIS A 5 10.42 0.54 -8.53
N ALA A 6 11.50 1.02 -7.94
CA ALA A 6 11.72 2.44 -7.75
C ALA A 6 12.29 3.09 -9.02
N THR A 7 11.82 4.30 -9.35
CA THR A 7 12.50 5.10 -10.37
C THR A 7 13.95 5.34 -9.94
N GLN A 8 14.86 5.49 -10.90
CA GLN A 8 16.28 5.79 -10.62
C GLN A 8 16.48 6.99 -9.67
N LYS A 9 15.53 7.93 -9.68
CA LYS A 9 15.53 9.10 -8.79
C LYS A 9 15.23 8.73 -7.33
N LEU A 10 14.29 7.82 -7.09
CA LEU A 10 13.99 7.32 -5.75
C LEU A 10 15.05 6.31 -5.30
N TYR A 11 15.41 5.35 -6.16
CA TYR A 11 16.37 4.30 -5.86
C TYR A 11 17.69 4.85 -5.30
N LYS A 12 18.26 5.88 -5.95
CA LYS A 12 19.50 6.54 -5.50
C LYS A 12 19.41 7.28 -4.16
N LYS A 13 18.21 7.52 -3.63
CA LYS A 13 17.98 8.19 -2.34
C LYS A 13 17.77 7.20 -1.19
N LEU A 14 17.47 5.94 -1.50
CA LEU A 14 17.32 4.89 -0.52
C LEU A 14 18.70 4.42 -0.04
N THR A 15 18.79 4.01 1.22
CA THR A 15 19.98 3.36 1.77
C THR A 15 19.68 1.88 1.86
N LEU A 16 20.11 1.14 0.83
CA LEU A 16 19.78 -0.27 0.64
C LEU A 16 21.00 -1.14 0.89
N ASP A 17 20.78 -2.36 1.35
CA ASP A 17 21.78 -3.42 1.38
C ASP A 17 21.96 -4.06 -0.01
N ASP A 18 22.87 -5.05 -0.11
CA ASP A 18 23.17 -5.76 -1.36
C ASP A 18 21.97 -6.55 -1.92
N GLN A 19 20.93 -6.78 -1.11
CA GLN A 19 19.69 -7.46 -1.50
C GLN A 19 18.57 -6.46 -1.85
N GLY A 20 18.86 -5.15 -1.85
CA GLY A 20 17.87 -4.12 -2.14
C GLY A 20 16.88 -3.89 -0.99
N CYS A 21 17.17 -4.37 0.22
CA CYS A 21 16.34 -4.14 1.40
C CYS A 21 16.83 -2.92 2.18
N LEU A 22 15.94 -2.27 2.93
CA LEU A 22 16.33 -1.20 3.85
C LEU A 22 17.09 -1.80 5.04
N ALA A 23 18.02 -1.03 5.63
CA ALA A 23 18.63 -1.42 6.90
C ALA A 23 17.51 -1.64 7.94
N ALA A 24 17.48 -2.82 8.55
CA ALA A 24 16.40 -3.24 9.42
C ALA A 24 16.31 -2.36 10.68
N GLU A 25 15.54 -1.28 10.62
CA GLU A 25 15.13 -0.51 11.78
C GLU A 25 13.69 -0.88 12.15
N ASN A 26 13.55 -1.65 13.23
CA ASN A 26 12.33 -1.79 14.03
C ASN A 26 11.04 -2.19 13.27
N ILE A 27 11.10 -3.20 12.41
CA ILE A 27 9.88 -3.89 11.97
C ILE A 27 9.49 -4.87 13.10
N PRO A 28 8.29 -4.78 13.70
CA PRO A 28 7.82 -5.81 14.62
C PRO A 28 7.85 -7.17 13.93
N ALA A 29 8.47 -8.16 14.57
CA ALA A 29 8.73 -9.51 14.04
C ALA A 29 7.47 -10.32 13.63
N THR A 30 6.27 -9.74 13.73
CA THR A 30 4.99 -10.36 13.43
C THR A 30 4.61 -10.37 11.94
N ALA A 31 5.42 -9.79 11.05
CA ALA A 31 5.15 -9.71 9.60
C ALA A 31 6.12 -10.53 8.72
N HIS A 32 6.69 -11.61 9.26
CA HIS A 32 7.51 -12.56 8.49
C HIS A 32 6.68 -13.73 7.98
N THR A 33 5.63 -13.47 7.20
CA THR A 33 4.94 -14.52 6.44
C THR A 33 5.77 -14.89 5.20
N GLN A 34 6.03 -16.20 5.06
CA GLN A 34 6.82 -16.82 4.00
C GLN A 34 6.08 -16.82 2.65
N HIS A 35 5.71 -15.65 2.12
CA HIS A 35 5.24 -15.52 0.73
C HIS A 35 6.40 -14.98 -0.12
N ALA A 36 7.46 -15.78 -0.29
CA ALA A 36 8.66 -15.34 -0.99
C ALA A 36 8.47 -15.26 -2.52
N ASN A 37 7.58 -16.07 -3.12
CA ASN A 37 7.52 -16.20 -4.58
C ASN A 37 6.16 -15.87 -5.22
N ASN A 38 5.11 -15.55 -4.45
CA ASN A 38 3.80 -15.21 -5.04
C ASN A 38 2.91 -14.37 -4.09
N ASN A 39 3.48 -13.32 -3.49
CA ASN A 39 2.65 -12.38 -2.72
C ASN A 39 1.86 -11.49 -3.70
N PRO A 40 0.51 -11.58 -3.75
CA PRO A 40 -0.30 -10.82 -4.72
C PRO A 40 -0.31 -9.32 -4.45
N LEU A 41 0.17 -8.88 -3.29
CA LEU A 41 0.40 -7.49 -2.93
C LEU A 41 1.78 -6.98 -3.40
N SER A 42 2.62 -7.83 -3.99
CA SER A 42 3.93 -7.44 -4.51
C SER A 42 3.82 -6.80 -5.90
N GLY A 43 4.85 -6.06 -6.33
CA GLY A 43 4.89 -5.43 -7.65
C GLY A 43 4.35 -4.01 -7.63
N TRP A 44 5.05 -3.12 -6.95
CA TRP A 44 4.74 -1.69 -6.93
C TRP A 44 5.75 -0.90 -7.75
N HIS A 45 5.30 0.17 -8.40
CA HIS A 45 6.20 1.15 -9.01
C HIS A 45 6.17 2.44 -8.20
N ALA A 46 7.33 2.93 -7.77
CA ALA A 46 7.43 4.09 -6.91
C ALA A 46 8.27 5.21 -7.53
N ASN A 47 7.78 6.44 -7.43
CA ASN A 47 8.50 7.63 -7.88
C ASN A 47 8.52 8.70 -6.79
N ILE A 48 9.67 9.35 -6.63
CA ILE A 48 9.79 10.53 -5.78
C ILE A 48 9.55 11.81 -6.59
N ILE A 49 8.50 12.53 -6.22
CA ILE A 49 8.07 13.78 -6.85
C ILE A 49 8.24 14.95 -5.87
N ARG A 50 8.21 16.18 -6.39
CA ARG A 50 8.27 17.39 -5.57
C ARG A 50 7.04 18.23 -5.87
N LEU A 51 6.24 18.48 -4.84
CA LEU A 51 4.97 19.21 -4.93
C LEU A 51 5.02 20.37 -3.93
N GLN A 52 4.80 21.60 -4.38
CA GLN A 52 4.86 22.82 -3.55
C GLN A 52 6.12 22.88 -2.64
N GLY A 53 7.27 22.41 -3.15
CA GLY A 53 8.54 22.37 -2.40
C GLY A 53 8.75 21.15 -1.49
N CYS A 54 7.73 20.33 -1.25
CA CYS A 54 7.81 19.13 -0.42
C CYS A 54 8.14 17.88 -1.24
N GLN A 55 9.00 17.01 -0.70
CA GLN A 55 9.24 15.68 -1.27
C GLN A 55 8.05 14.76 -0.98
N CYS A 56 7.56 14.08 -2.01
CA CYS A 56 6.47 13.12 -1.89
C CYS A 56 6.83 11.85 -2.65
N VAL A 57 6.29 10.71 -2.25
CA VAL A 57 6.38 9.46 -3.01
C VAL A 57 4.99 9.08 -3.50
N LEU A 58 4.91 8.77 -4.80
CA LEU A 58 3.72 8.21 -5.45
C LEU A 58 4.06 6.77 -5.81
N LEU A 59 3.26 5.83 -5.35
CA LEU A 59 3.36 4.43 -5.72
C LEU A 59 2.13 4.00 -6.52
N VAL A 60 2.31 3.03 -7.42
CA VAL A 60 1.23 2.41 -8.20
C VAL A 60 1.45 0.90 -8.25
N HIS A 61 0.46 0.13 -7.81
CA HIS A 61 0.48 -1.33 -7.91
C HIS A 61 0.37 -1.78 -9.37
N ASP A 62 1.22 -2.70 -9.81
CA ASP A 62 1.29 -3.09 -11.24
C ASP A 62 0.00 -3.77 -11.72
N ALA A 63 -0.50 -4.74 -10.97
CA ALA A 63 -1.67 -5.52 -11.36
C ALA A 63 -2.98 -4.70 -11.33
N THR A 64 -3.16 -3.90 -10.27
CA THR A 64 -4.46 -3.22 -10.01
C THR A 64 -4.45 -1.74 -10.33
N ARG A 65 -3.28 -1.14 -10.63
CA ARG A 65 -3.09 0.31 -10.79
C ARG A 65 -3.44 1.11 -9.53
N PHE A 66 -3.55 0.44 -8.39
CA PHE A 66 -3.91 1.07 -7.13
C PHE A 66 -2.81 2.04 -6.69
N PRO A 67 -3.13 3.32 -6.45
CA PRO A 67 -2.15 4.32 -6.05
C PRO A 67 -1.97 4.36 -4.53
N LEU A 68 -0.77 4.72 -4.10
CA LEU A 68 -0.50 5.22 -2.76
C LEU A 68 0.24 6.56 -2.87
N PHE A 69 -0.06 7.47 -1.95
CA PHE A 69 0.56 8.80 -1.93
C PHE A 69 1.08 9.11 -0.53
N ILE A 70 2.35 9.47 -0.43
CA ILE A 70 3.02 9.78 0.83
C ILE A 70 3.65 11.16 0.69
N LYS A 71 3.08 12.17 1.35
CA LYS A 71 3.61 13.54 1.35
C LYS A 71 4.65 13.76 2.46
N GLY A 72 5.59 14.66 2.21
CA GLY A 72 6.45 15.23 3.26
C GLY A 72 7.62 14.36 3.71
N LEU A 73 8.06 13.38 2.90
CA LEU A 73 9.15 12.47 3.29
C LEU A 73 10.51 13.18 3.36
N LEU A 74 11.12 13.10 4.54
CA LEU A 74 12.51 13.47 4.83
C LEU A 74 13.47 12.32 4.51
N LYS A 75 14.77 12.58 4.63
CA LYS A 75 15.79 11.53 4.43
C LYS A 75 15.68 10.41 5.48
N ALA A 76 15.38 10.75 6.73
CA ALA A 76 15.18 9.77 7.80
C ALA A 76 13.98 8.86 7.51
N ASP A 77 12.87 9.44 7.03
CA ASP A 77 11.66 8.70 6.69
C ASP A 77 11.88 7.69 5.54
N LEU A 78 12.84 7.96 4.64
CA LEU A 78 13.22 6.99 3.59
C LEU A 78 13.95 5.76 4.15
N ALA A 79 14.57 5.85 5.32
CA ALA A 79 15.18 4.68 5.98
C ALA A 79 14.11 3.76 6.59
N SER A 80 12.98 4.33 7.04
CA SER A 80 11.84 3.59 7.59
C SER A 80 10.70 3.44 6.58
N PHE A 81 11.00 3.38 5.28
CA PHE A 81 9.99 3.42 4.23
C PHE A 81 8.98 2.26 4.31
N ASP A 82 9.38 1.08 4.80
CA ASP A 82 8.47 -0.05 5.04
C ASP A 82 7.26 0.33 5.90
N TRP A 83 7.52 1.10 6.97
CA TRP A 83 6.46 1.59 7.85
C TRP A 83 5.54 2.59 7.12
N HIS A 84 6.11 3.53 6.37
CA HIS A 84 5.34 4.51 5.60
C HIS A 84 4.51 3.86 4.48
N PHE A 85 5.03 2.80 3.86
CA PHE A 85 4.31 2.02 2.87
C PHE A 85 3.10 1.32 3.50
N ALA A 86 3.31 0.60 4.60
CA ALA A 86 2.26 -0.10 5.33
C ALA A 86 1.17 0.86 5.82
N ASP A 87 1.57 1.97 6.46
CA ASP A 87 0.66 3.01 6.94
C ASP A 87 -0.16 3.62 5.79
N ALA A 88 0.48 3.99 4.68
CA ALA A 88 -0.20 4.54 3.53
C ALA A 88 -1.20 3.54 2.92
N LEU A 89 -0.84 2.26 2.82
CA LEU A 89 -1.73 1.23 2.31
C LEU A 89 -2.95 1.05 3.21
N MET A 90 -2.74 0.78 4.51
CA MET A 90 -3.83 0.49 5.44
C MET A 90 -4.79 1.67 5.58
N ASN A 91 -4.28 2.90 5.69
CA ASN A 91 -5.12 4.09 5.77
C ASN A 91 -5.90 4.34 4.48
N THR A 92 -5.31 4.07 3.31
CA THR A 92 -6.02 4.21 2.02
C THR A 92 -7.12 3.15 1.87
N LEU A 93 -6.87 1.91 2.29
CA LEU A 93 -7.88 0.84 2.28
C LEU A 93 -9.05 1.18 3.21
N LEU A 94 -8.78 1.64 4.43
CA LEU A 94 -9.79 2.13 5.36
C LEU A 94 -10.61 3.28 4.74
N LYS A 95 -9.93 4.22 4.07
CA LYS A 95 -10.57 5.35 3.41
C LYS A 95 -11.55 4.94 2.30
N LEU A 96 -11.25 3.84 1.62
CA LEU A 96 -12.06 3.27 0.55
C LEU A 96 -13.15 2.32 1.06
N GLY A 97 -13.30 2.16 2.37
CA GLY A 97 -14.31 1.29 2.97
C GLY A 97 -13.98 -0.19 2.86
N ALA A 98 -12.69 -0.56 2.89
CA ALA A 98 -12.29 -1.97 2.99
C ALA A 98 -12.90 -2.60 4.25
N HIS A 99 -13.44 -3.81 4.10
CA HIS A 99 -14.03 -4.56 5.22
C HIS A 99 -12.95 -5.34 5.99
N GLN A 100 -13.28 -5.83 7.19
CA GLN A 100 -12.31 -6.44 8.11
C GLN A 100 -11.46 -7.54 7.46
N HIS A 101 -12.08 -8.49 6.76
CA HIS A 101 -11.36 -9.56 6.07
C HIS A 101 -10.33 -9.02 5.04
N GLN A 102 -10.63 -7.95 4.30
CA GLN A 102 -9.67 -7.33 3.37
C GLN A 102 -8.51 -6.66 4.11
N LEU A 103 -8.78 -6.02 5.25
CA LEU A 103 -7.76 -5.39 6.09
C LEU A 103 -6.85 -6.44 6.74
N ASP A 104 -7.42 -7.53 7.25
CA ASP A 104 -6.67 -8.66 7.82
C ASP A 104 -5.81 -9.32 6.75
N THR A 105 -6.36 -9.49 5.55
CA THR A 105 -5.60 -10.04 4.40
C THR A 105 -4.45 -9.12 4.02
N ALA A 106 -4.68 -7.81 3.92
CA ALA A 106 -3.62 -6.84 3.64
C ALA A 106 -2.54 -6.89 4.73
N ALA A 107 -2.93 -6.91 6.01
CA ALA A 107 -1.99 -7.00 7.13
C ALA A 107 -1.16 -8.29 7.10
N ALA A 108 -1.75 -9.43 6.75
CA ALA A 108 -1.06 -10.71 6.64
C ALA A 108 -0.09 -10.78 5.43
N LEU A 109 -0.37 -10.02 4.37
CA LEU A 109 0.45 -9.92 3.17
C LEU A 109 1.54 -8.83 3.26
N LEU A 110 1.42 -7.90 4.20
CA LEU A 110 2.48 -6.91 4.44
C LEU A 110 3.76 -7.60 4.89
N GLY A 111 4.88 -7.09 4.42
CA GLY A 111 6.21 -7.54 4.78
C GLY A 111 7.27 -6.55 4.30
N PRO A 112 8.55 -6.81 4.56
CA PRO A 112 9.62 -5.89 4.20
C PRO A 112 9.64 -5.59 2.70
N CYS A 113 9.93 -4.34 2.33
CA CYS A 113 10.05 -3.93 0.94
C CYS A 113 11.46 -4.22 0.42
N GLN A 114 11.51 -4.87 -0.74
CA GLN A 114 12.72 -5.06 -1.53
C GLN A 114 12.64 -4.16 -2.76
N PHE A 115 13.68 -3.37 -2.99
CA PHE A 115 13.73 -2.40 -4.06
C PHE A 115 14.59 -2.88 -5.22
N ASP A 116 14.09 -2.63 -6.43
CA ASP A 116 14.88 -2.68 -7.65
C ASP A 116 14.63 -1.41 -8.47
N SER A 117 15.16 -1.37 -9.70
CA SER A 117 14.93 -0.26 -10.63
C SER A 117 14.27 -0.67 -11.96
N ASP A 118 13.65 -1.86 -12.00
CA ASP A 118 12.96 -2.40 -13.18
C ASP A 118 11.55 -1.80 -13.34
N CYS A 119 11.51 -0.53 -13.74
CA CYS A 119 10.23 0.15 -13.90
C CYS A 119 9.56 -0.14 -15.25
N ASN A 120 8.31 -0.62 -15.19
CA ASN A 120 7.46 -0.83 -16.35
C ASN A 120 6.94 0.49 -16.93
N ARG A 121 7.16 0.71 -18.24
CA ARG A 121 6.75 1.93 -18.96
C ARG A 121 5.25 2.21 -18.91
N SER A 122 4.40 1.18 -18.91
CA SER A 122 2.94 1.34 -18.81
C SER A 122 2.53 1.85 -17.43
N VAL A 123 3.16 1.35 -16.37
CA VAL A 123 2.91 1.81 -14.99
C VAL A 123 3.44 3.22 -14.78
N GLN A 124 4.63 3.52 -15.31
CA GLN A 124 5.16 4.88 -15.30
C GLN A 124 4.22 5.87 -16.00
N GLY A 125 3.60 5.49 -17.11
CA GLY A 125 2.57 6.31 -17.77
C GLY A 125 1.37 6.60 -16.85
N THR A 126 0.87 5.58 -16.14
CA THR A 126 -0.21 5.74 -15.15
C THR A 126 0.21 6.68 -14.01
N MET A 127 1.40 6.46 -13.46
CA MET A 127 1.97 7.26 -12.37
C MET A 127 2.22 8.71 -12.79
N ASN A 128 2.65 8.96 -14.03
CA ASN A 128 2.81 10.31 -14.56
C ASN A 128 1.48 11.03 -14.73
N GLN A 129 0.43 10.33 -15.16
CA GLN A 129 -0.91 10.89 -15.23
C GLN A 129 -1.42 11.26 -13.82
N MET A 130 -1.30 10.34 -12.85
CA MET A 130 -1.69 10.60 -11.46
C MET A 130 -0.90 11.76 -10.84
N LYS A 131 0.41 11.88 -11.14
CA LYS A 131 1.20 13.06 -10.76
C LYS A 131 0.60 14.34 -11.32
N GLY A 132 0.25 14.36 -12.60
CA GLY A 132 -0.38 15.51 -13.26
C GLY A 132 -1.72 15.87 -12.63
N ASP A 133 -2.53 14.87 -12.26
CA ASP A 133 -3.81 15.09 -11.59
C ASP A 133 -3.63 15.72 -10.20
N ILE A 134 -2.63 15.28 -9.42
CA ILE A 134 -2.29 15.93 -8.15
C ILE A 134 -1.81 17.37 -8.38
N GLU A 135 -0.95 17.59 -9.38
CA GLU A 135 -0.46 18.94 -9.72
C GLU A 135 -1.61 19.87 -10.12
N HIS A 136 -2.58 19.36 -10.89
CA HIS A 136 -3.79 20.09 -11.24
C HIS A 136 -4.61 20.44 -10.00
N MET A 137 -4.92 19.48 -9.12
CA MET A 137 -5.64 19.71 -7.87
C MET A 137 -4.95 20.79 -7.00
N LEU A 138 -3.63 20.76 -6.89
CA LEU A 138 -2.90 21.72 -6.05
C LEU A 138 -2.79 23.12 -6.67
N CYS A 139 -2.71 23.21 -8.00
CA CYS A 139 -2.49 24.48 -8.70
C CYS A 139 -3.81 25.16 -9.05
N TYR A 140 -4.74 24.42 -9.64
CA TYR A 140 -6.01 24.93 -10.14
C TYR A 140 -7.00 25.21 -9.01
N ASP A 141 -7.12 24.31 -8.03
CA ASP A 141 -8.04 24.47 -6.90
C ASP A 141 -7.45 25.32 -5.75
N ASP A 142 -6.23 25.88 -5.92
CA ASP A 142 -5.41 26.58 -4.90
C ASP A 142 -5.31 25.84 -3.56
N ILE A 143 -5.32 24.50 -3.62
CA ILE A 143 -5.21 23.67 -2.42
C ILE A 143 -3.73 23.62 -1.99
N LYS A 144 -3.49 23.92 -0.71
CA LYS A 144 -2.16 23.72 -0.11
C LYS A 144 -1.93 22.24 0.18
N LEU A 145 -0.75 21.73 -0.17
CA LEU A 145 -0.34 20.35 0.08
C LEU A 145 -0.37 20.01 1.59
N ALA A 146 -0.20 20.99 2.47
CA ALA A 146 -0.37 20.80 3.91
C ALA A 146 -1.79 20.36 4.28
N ALA A 147 -2.82 20.79 3.53
CA ALA A 147 -4.23 20.54 3.80
C ALA A 147 -4.76 19.23 3.18
N VAL A 148 -4.07 18.62 2.21
CA VAL A 148 -4.50 17.33 1.63
C VAL A 148 -4.07 16.17 2.52
N SER A 149 -4.86 15.11 2.61
CA SER A 149 -4.45 13.89 3.33
C SER A 149 -3.92 12.84 2.36
N ASN A 150 -2.96 12.03 2.81
CA ASN A 150 -2.30 10.98 2.02
C ASN A 150 -3.33 9.97 1.49
N ASP A 151 -4.11 9.41 2.42
CA ASP A 151 -5.18 8.42 2.19
C ASP A 151 -6.27 8.94 1.26
N ARG A 152 -6.72 10.19 1.43
CA ARG A 152 -7.79 10.78 0.62
C ARG A 152 -7.31 11.08 -0.79
N THR A 153 -6.07 11.54 -0.93
CA THR A 153 -5.46 11.77 -2.25
C THR A 153 -5.31 10.45 -2.99
N ALA A 154 -4.80 9.41 -2.32
CA ALA A 154 -4.70 8.08 -2.90
C ALA A 154 -6.08 7.49 -3.27
N ALA A 155 -7.07 7.58 -2.37
CA ALA A 155 -8.43 7.14 -2.65
C ALA A 155 -9.06 7.86 -3.85
N TRP A 156 -8.88 9.18 -3.96
CA TRP A 156 -9.32 9.97 -5.11
C TRP A 156 -8.64 9.52 -6.41
N LEU A 157 -7.32 9.30 -6.39
CA LEU A 157 -6.58 8.77 -7.54
C LEU A 157 -6.98 7.33 -7.90
N ALA A 158 -7.55 6.57 -6.96
CA ALA A 158 -8.04 5.22 -7.19
C ALA A 158 -9.46 5.18 -7.76
N ASP A 159 -10.20 6.30 -7.73
CA ASP A 159 -11.57 6.43 -8.22
C ASP A 159 -11.63 6.96 -9.66
N ARG A 160 -10.90 6.28 -10.55
CA ARG A 160 -10.84 6.59 -11.98
C ARG A 160 -10.66 5.32 -12.80
N PRO A 161 -11.19 5.25 -14.02
CA PRO A 161 -10.88 4.16 -14.92
C PRO A 161 -9.40 4.20 -15.33
N CYS A 162 -8.76 3.05 -15.33
CA CYS A 162 -7.41 2.83 -15.85
C CYS A 162 -7.42 1.68 -16.86
N THR A 163 -6.59 1.80 -17.90
CA THR A 163 -6.31 0.68 -18.80
C THR A 163 -5.08 -0.07 -18.32
N VAL A 164 -5.11 -1.39 -18.46
CA VAL A 164 -3.97 -2.26 -18.13
C VAL A 164 -3.65 -3.10 -19.34
N LYS A 165 -2.36 -3.19 -19.69
CA LYS A 165 -1.90 -3.98 -20.83
C LYS A 165 -2.38 -5.43 -20.69
N GLY A 166 -3.07 -5.94 -21.71
CA GLY A 166 -3.59 -7.31 -21.73
C GLY A 166 -4.99 -7.48 -21.13
N ILE A 167 -5.55 -6.47 -20.46
CA ILE A 167 -6.93 -6.49 -19.97
C ILE A 167 -7.82 -5.74 -20.97
N LYS A 168 -8.88 -6.39 -21.44
CA LYS A 168 -9.88 -5.74 -22.29
C LYS A 168 -10.79 -4.86 -21.43
N GLY A 169 -10.84 -3.57 -21.76
CA GLY A 169 -11.66 -2.59 -21.05
C GLY A 169 -10.88 -1.76 -20.02
N SER A 170 -11.61 -1.15 -19.09
CA SER A 170 -11.04 -0.36 -18.00
C SER A 170 -11.27 -1.06 -16.67
N ILE A 171 -10.28 -0.96 -15.78
CA ILE A 171 -10.42 -1.34 -14.37
C ILE A 171 -10.59 -0.08 -13.52
N TRP A 172 -11.25 -0.21 -12.39
CA TRP A 172 -11.21 0.80 -11.32
C TRP A 172 -10.21 0.33 -10.27
N PRO A 173 -9.11 1.07 -10.03
CA PRO A 173 -8.04 0.61 -9.16
C PRO A 173 -8.50 0.20 -7.77
N HIS A 174 -9.40 0.98 -7.14
CA HIS A 174 -9.92 0.63 -5.83
C HIS A 174 -10.69 -0.70 -5.86
N LYS A 175 -11.58 -0.92 -6.83
CA LYS A 175 -12.33 -2.17 -6.97
C LYS A 175 -11.40 -3.35 -7.21
N ALA A 176 -10.39 -3.16 -8.06
CA ALA A 176 -9.41 -4.19 -8.39
C ALA A 176 -8.56 -4.59 -7.17
N MET A 177 -8.10 -3.62 -6.37
CA MET A 177 -7.34 -3.91 -5.14
C MET A 177 -8.20 -4.60 -4.08
N LEU A 178 -9.42 -4.12 -3.84
CA LEU A 178 -10.32 -4.76 -2.87
C LEU A 178 -10.71 -6.18 -3.31
N ALA A 179 -10.93 -6.41 -4.61
CA ALA A 179 -11.18 -7.74 -5.15
C ALA A 179 -9.96 -8.67 -4.98
N LEU A 180 -8.75 -8.17 -5.26
CA LEU A 180 -7.49 -8.90 -5.04
C LEU A 180 -7.36 -9.34 -3.58
N LEU A 181 -7.54 -8.41 -2.63
CA LEU A 181 -7.48 -8.71 -1.20
C LEU A 181 -8.56 -9.71 -0.76
N SER A 182 -9.74 -9.67 -1.37
CA SER A 182 -10.82 -10.62 -1.04
C SER A 182 -10.52 -12.05 -1.49
N GLN A 183 -9.61 -12.23 -2.45
CA GLN A 183 -9.30 -13.52 -3.07
C GLN A 183 -7.94 -14.09 -2.64
N ALA A 184 -7.05 -13.23 -2.13
CA ALA A 184 -5.65 -13.55 -1.87
C ALA A 184 -5.42 -14.57 -0.75
N ILE A 185 -6.25 -14.54 0.29
CA ILE A 185 -6.25 -15.51 1.37
C ILE A 185 -7.67 -16.09 1.41
N GLN A 186 -7.81 -17.38 1.12
CA GLN A 186 -9.05 -18.09 1.47
C GLN A 186 -9.10 -18.10 3.00
N PRO A 187 -10.25 -17.80 3.64
CA PRO A 187 -10.37 -17.96 5.08
C PRO A 187 -10.03 -19.42 5.41
N SER A 188 -8.84 -19.64 5.96
CA SER A 188 -8.59 -20.82 6.78
C SER A 188 -9.66 -20.81 7.86
N GLU A 189 -10.27 -21.97 8.14
CA GLU A 189 -11.23 -22.16 9.23
C GLU A 189 -10.87 -21.29 10.43
N GLU A 190 -11.91 -20.68 11.02
CA GLU A 190 -11.83 -19.73 12.14
C GLU A 190 -10.56 -19.90 12.97
N PRO A 191 -9.78 -18.82 13.22
CA PRO A 191 -8.60 -18.94 14.06
C PRO A 191 -9.05 -19.56 15.39
N ALA A 192 -8.51 -20.74 15.70
CA ALA A 192 -8.82 -21.46 16.92
C ALA A 192 -8.80 -20.46 18.07
N LEU A 193 -9.96 -20.28 18.69
CA LEU A 193 -10.20 -19.29 19.72
C LEU A 193 -9.07 -19.40 20.74
N ALA A 194 -8.25 -18.36 20.88
CA ALA A 194 -7.14 -18.40 21.80
C ALA A 194 -7.66 -18.77 23.21
N ASP A 195 -6.96 -19.65 23.92
CA ASP A 195 -7.36 -20.21 25.24
C ASP A 195 -7.69 -19.15 26.30
N ASN A 196 -7.38 -17.88 26.05
CA ASN A 196 -7.66 -16.74 26.92
C ASN A 196 -8.98 -16.00 26.61
N VAL A 197 -9.76 -16.42 25.60
CA VAL A 197 -11.05 -15.79 25.26
C VAL A 197 -12.19 -16.55 25.94
N VAL A 198 -12.74 -15.97 27.01
CA VAL A 198 -13.91 -16.52 27.71
C VAL A 198 -15.16 -16.37 26.84
N GLN A 199 -15.77 -17.51 26.49
CA GLN A 199 -17.10 -17.57 25.87
C GLN A 199 -18.15 -17.02 26.85
N LEU A 200 -18.68 -15.82 26.57
CA LEU A 200 -19.75 -15.17 27.36
C LEU A 200 -21.01 -16.04 27.51
N ALA A 201 -21.28 -16.93 26.54
CA ALA A 201 -22.37 -17.89 26.62
C ALA A 201 -22.15 -18.90 27.77
N GLY A 202 -20.96 -19.50 27.87
CA GLY A 202 -20.62 -20.43 28.95
C GLY A 202 -20.46 -19.78 30.33
N TYR A 203 -20.09 -18.50 30.39
CA TYR A 203 -19.97 -17.77 31.66
C TYR A 203 -21.34 -17.50 32.31
N ARG A 204 -22.40 -17.35 31.51
CA ARG A 204 -23.76 -17.08 32.01
C ARG A 204 -24.41 -18.32 32.62
N ASP A 205 -24.11 -19.51 32.10
CA ASP A 205 -24.68 -20.76 32.59
C ASP A 205 -24.01 -21.26 33.88
N ALA A 206 -22.74 -20.90 34.12
CA ALA A 206 -22.01 -21.24 35.34
C ALA A 206 -22.47 -20.47 36.60
N LYS A 207 -23.40 -19.52 36.47
CA LYS A 207 -23.79 -18.58 37.54
C LYS A 207 -25.28 -18.60 37.89
N LYS A 208 -25.98 -19.71 37.61
CA LYS A 208 -27.31 -19.94 38.20
C LYS A 208 -27.15 -20.58 39.59
N PRO A 209 -27.67 -19.96 40.67
CA PRO A 209 -27.64 -20.52 42.02
C PRO A 209 -28.51 -21.77 42.15
#